data_AF-A0A972ZCB5-F1
#
_entry.id   AF-A0A972ZCB5-F1
#
_cell.length_a   1.000
_cell.length_b   1.000
_cell.length_c   1.000
_cell.angle_alpha   90.00
_cell.angle_beta   90.00
_cell.angle_gamma   90.00
#
_symmetry.space_group_name_H-M   'P 1'
#
loop_
_entity.id
_entity.type
_entity.pdbx_description
1 polymer ?
#
loop_
_entity_poly.entity_id
_entity_poly.type
_entity_poly.pdbx_seq_one_letter_code
_entity_poly.pdbx_strand_id
1 'polypeptide(L)'
;MTEALGRIVLTSGVVYSQRFPFSTTLIVDGGVIAWIGDEEGLSGQMLPNDRVIDCAGAFIAPAFMDANAGPLRELRAEVGAAFFDQAGEPTPYAFDRDSGAAGDNRVRLSATDMLARHDGELSEPISDAVDELLERRQIAVVPAATQPSTLAELARSGVPFAFGSFGADINFWQTLRYAVYGSSNGISGRAAFNAATRAGWRILGTPEAGEVAVGSVARLCMWRCDHLLVQTPDRRITAWSTDVRAGTPPLPDLSPEAALPTLWATMTGMALTVTGE
;
A
#
# COMPACT_ATOMS: atom_id res chain seq x y z
N MET A 1 18.70 32.02 -1.14
CA MET A 1 19.42 30.77 -1.40
C MET A 1 18.63 29.69 -0.69
N THR A 2 17.66 29.09 -1.37
CA THR A 2 16.81 28.03 -0.81
C THR A 2 17.72 26.82 -0.62
N GLU A 3 17.89 26.32 0.60
CA GLU A 3 18.54 25.03 0.80
C GLU A 3 17.81 24.03 -0.10
N ALA A 4 18.50 23.48 -1.09
CA ALA A 4 17.98 22.34 -1.82
C ALA A 4 17.78 21.24 -0.79
N LEU A 5 16.54 20.83 -0.56
CA LEU A 5 16.21 19.73 0.35
C LEU A 5 17.10 18.54 -0.04
N GLY A 6 18.06 18.18 0.82
CA GLY A 6 19.03 17.14 0.51
C GLY A 6 18.34 15.80 0.30
N ARG A 7 18.84 15.01 -0.65
CA ARG A 7 18.36 13.66 -0.96
C ARG A 7 18.36 12.76 0.29
N ILE A 8 17.34 11.92 0.41
CA ILE A 8 17.27 10.86 1.43
C ILE A 8 17.58 9.53 0.77
N VAL A 9 18.48 8.77 1.38
CA VAL A 9 18.87 7.43 0.93
C VAL A 9 18.46 6.43 1.99
N LEU A 10 17.51 5.56 1.66
CA LEU A 10 17.12 4.45 2.53
C LEU A 10 17.99 3.24 2.18
N THR A 11 18.64 2.65 3.18
CA THR A 11 19.54 1.50 3.00
C THR A 11 19.14 0.31 3.86
N SER A 12 19.69 -0.86 3.56
CA SER A 12 19.52 -2.08 4.36
C SER A 12 18.06 -2.45 4.62
N GLY A 13 17.15 -2.10 3.71
CA GLY A 13 15.73 -2.46 3.77
C GLY A 13 15.39 -3.67 2.90
N VAL A 14 14.10 -3.96 2.81
CA VAL A 14 13.54 -4.83 1.76
C VAL A 14 12.47 -4.04 1.01
N VAL A 15 12.79 -3.60 -0.20
CA VAL A 15 11.94 -2.71 -1.00
C VAL A 15 10.91 -3.54 -1.77
N TYR A 16 9.62 -3.27 -1.51
CA TYR A 16 8.51 -3.85 -2.26
C TYR A 16 8.36 -3.16 -3.63
N SER A 17 9.22 -3.54 -4.58
CA SER A 17 9.13 -3.11 -5.97
C SER A 17 8.91 -4.29 -6.91
N GLN A 18 7.88 -4.21 -7.76
CA GLN A 18 7.65 -5.21 -8.80
C GLN A 18 8.69 -5.12 -9.93
N ARG A 19 9.23 -3.91 -10.16
CA ARG A 19 10.19 -3.65 -11.24
C ARG A 19 11.62 -3.98 -10.83
N PHE A 20 11.93 -3.78 -9.56
CA PHE A 20 13.23 -4.06 -8.97
C PHE A 20 13.05 -4.98 -7.75
N PRO A 21 12.69 -6.26 -7.97
CA PRO A 21 12.46 -7.17 -6.86
C PRO A 21 13.78 -7.37 -6.09
N PHE A 22 13.67 -7.54 -4.77
CA PHE A 22 14.79 -7.76 -3.84
C PHE A 22 15.74 -6.58 -3.67
N SER A 23 15.39 -5.39 -4.18
CA SER A 23 16.11 -4.17 -3.87
C SER A 23 16.16 -3.92 -2.36
N THR A 24 17.31 -3.47 -1.89
CA THR A 24 17.57 -3.17 -0.48
C THR A 24 17.73 -1.68 -0.21
N THR A 25 17.81 -0.88 -1.28
CA THR A 25 18.10 0.54 -1.22
C THR A 25 17.17 1.35 -2.12
N LEU A 26 16.88 2.58 -1.73
CA LEU A 26 16.20 3.56 -2.59
C LEU A 26 16.61 4.99 -2.26
N ILE A 27 16.58 5.85 -3.27
CA ILE A 27 16.89 7.28 -3.16
C ILE A 27 15.61 8.08 -3.39
N VAL A 28 15.32 9.02 -2.49
CA VAL A 28 14.28 10.03 -2.65
C VAL A 28 14.93 11.41 -2.83
N ASP A 29 14.56 12.07 -3.91
CA ASP A 29 15.02 13.41 -4.28
C ASP A 29 13.81 14.30 -4.60
N GLY A 30 13.73 15.47 -3.97
CA GLY A 30 12.59 16.38 -4.15
C GLY A 30 11.22 15.73 -3.89
N GLY A 31 11.16 14.75 -2.98
CA GLY A 31 9.95 14.00 -2.63
C GLY A 31 9.56 12.90 -3.62
N VAL A 32 10.39 12.65 -4.63
CA VAL A 32 10.18 11.63 -5.67
C VAL A 32 11.22 10.53 -5.53
N ILE A 33 10.82 9.28 -5.74
CA ILE A 33 11.76 8.15 -5.80
C ILE A 33 12.63 8.32 -7.05
N ALA A 34 13.90 8.66 -6.87
CA ALA A 34 14.83 8.92 -7.96
C ALA A 34 15.55 7.64 -8.43
N TRP A 35 15.72 6.67 -7.53
CA TRP A 35 16.44 5.43 -7.83
C TRP A 35 16.06 4.31 -6.86
N ILE A 36 16.13 3.06 -7.32
CA ILE A 36 15.89 1.84 -6.55
C ILE A 36 16.95 0.81 -6.98
N GLY A 37 17.54 0.09 -6.02
CA GLY A 37 18.53 -0.94 -6.31
C GLY A 37 19.01 -1.69 -5.08
N ASP A 38 20.22 -2.22 -5.14
CA ASP A 38 20.91 -2.91 -4.04
C ASP A 38 22.04 -2.04 -3.47
N GLU A 39 22.73 -2.55 -2.43
CA GLU A 39 23.84 -1.82 -1.81
C GLU A 39 25.04 -1.64 -2.75
N GLU A 40 25.29 -2.60 -3.66
CA GLU A 40 26.40 -2.52 -4.61
C GLU A 40 26.19 -1.40 -5.62
N GLY A 41 25.00 -1.36 -6.23
CA GLY A 41 24.60 -0.32 -7.17
C GLY A 41 24.49 1.07 -6.54
N LEU A 42 24.16 1.14 -5.24
CA LEU A 42 24.02 2.41 -4.52
C LEU A 42 25.34 3.21 -4.50
N SER A 43 26.49 2.55 -4.39
CA SER A 43 27.81 3.20 -4.30
C SER A 43 28.07 4.20 -5.42
N GLY A 44 27.62 3.89 -6.64
CA GLY A 44 27.75 4.76 -7.82
C GLY A 44 26.70 5.88 -7.91
N GLN A 45 25.70 5.90 -7.02
CA GLN A 45 24.62 6.90 -7.00
C GLN A 45 24.77 7.93 -5.88
N MET A 46 25.64 7.66 -4.90
CA MET A 46 25.81 8.48 -3.70
C MET A 46 26.34 9.89 -4.00
N LEU A 47 25.78 10.88 -3.33
CA LEU A 47 26.27 12.26 -3.34
C LEU A 47 26.78 12.67 -1.94
N PRO A 48 27.72 13.63 -1.83
CA PRO A 48 28.32 14.02 -0.55
C PRO A 48 27.34 14.49 0.53
N ASN A 49 26.16 15.00 0.14
CA ASN A 49 25.15 15.56 1.04
C ASN A 49 23.93 14.65 1.20
N ASP A 50 24.02 13.39 0.75
CA ASP A 50 22.94 12.42 0.92
C ASP A 50 22.73 12.14 2.41
N ARG A 51 21.48 12.27 2.86
CA ARG A 51 21.07 11.84 4.20
C ARG A 51 20.76 10.35 4.15
N VAL A 52 21.68 9.54 4.64
CA VAL A 52 21.53 8.09 4.71
C VAL A 52 20.73 7.67 5.93
N ILE A 53 19.78 6.76 5.75
CA ILE A 53 18.91 6.22 6.77
C ILE A 53 18.97 4.71 6.68
N ASP A 54 19.60 4.10 7.68
CA ASP A 54 19.64 2.65 7.82
C ASP A 54 18.25 2.13 8.25
N CYS A 55 17.63 1.35 7.37
CA CYS A 55 16.34 0.75 7.62
C CYS A 55 16.41 -0.54 8.44
N ALA A 56 17.58 -1.08 8.74
CA ALA A 56 17.80 -2.24 9.61
C ALA A 56 16.85 -3.42 9.32
N GLY A 57 16.76 -3.81 8.05
CA GLY A 57 15.92 -4.90 7.54
C GLY A 57 14.43 -4.55 7.40
N ALA A 58 14.02 -3.30 7.60
CA ALA A 58 12.60 -2.94 7.49
C ALA A 58 12.03 -3.23 6.10
N PHE A 59 10.79 -3.72 6.07
CA PHE A 59 10.02 -3.85 4.85
C PHE A 59 9.54 -2.47 4.40
N ILE A 60 10.00 -2.02 3.23
CA ILE A 60 9.69 -0.71 2.68
C ILE A 60 8.67 -0.88 1.56
N ALA A 61 7.47 -0.33 1.76
CA ALA A 61 6.37 -0.51 0.83
C ALA A 61 5.51 0.76 0.72
N PRO A 62 4.60 0.85 -0.26
CA PRO A 62 3.66 1.96 -0.32
C PRO A 62 2.84 2.03 0.96
N ALA A 63 2.54 3.23 1.42
CA ALA A 63 1.57 3.45 2.48
C ALA A 63 0.19 2.88 2.09
N PHE A 64 -0.60 2.48 3.07
CA PHE A 64 -1.96 2.01 2.82
C PHE A 64 -2.85 3.15 2.33
N MET A 65 -3.94 2.77 1.68
CA MET A 65 -4.99 3.66 1.25
C MET A 65 -6.32 3.19 1.81
N ASP A 66 -7.05 4.11 2.45
CA ASP A 66 -8.39 3.84 2.97
C ASP A 66 -9.44 4.37 1.99
N ALA A 67 -10.07 3.49 1.23
CA ALA A 67 -11.02 3.88 0.19
C ALA A 67 -12.40 4.29 0.75
N ASN A 68 -12.63 4.23 2.06
CA ASN A 68 -13.79 4.82 2.72
C ASN A 68 -13.49 5.14 4.19
N ALA A 69 -12.67 6.15 4.43
CA ALA A 69 -12.26 6.55 5.76
C ALA A 69 -13.37 7.27 6.53
N GLY A 70 -13.39 7.05 7.84
CA GLY A 70 -14.02 7.97 8.80
C GLY A 70 -13.30 9.33 8.85
N PRO A 71 -13.60 10.21 9.82
CA PRO A 71 -13.06 11.58 9.84
C PRO A 71 -11.54 11.70 9.72
N LEU A 72 -11.06 12.68 8.93
CA LEU A 72 -9.64 12.96 8.63
C LEU A 72 -8.69 12.95 9.84
N ARG A 73 -9.16 13.46 10.99
CA ARG A 73 -8.36 13.58 12.23
C ARG A 73 -8.01 12.24 12.88
N GLU A 74 -8.73 11.18 12.53
CA GLU A 74 -8.59 9.84 13.12
C GLU A 74 -7.77 8.89 12.24
N LEU A 75 -7.27 9.38 11.10
CA LEU A 75 -6.43 8.55 10.23
C LEU A 75 -5.07 8.23 10.85
N ARG A 76 -4.69 6.97 10.69
CA ARG A 76 -3.47 6.38 11.24
C ARG A 76 -2.25 6.68 10.36
N ALA A 77 -1.06 6.65 10.95
CA ALA A 77 0.19 7.07 10.32
C ALA A 77 0.62 6.20 9.13
N GLU A 78 0.10 4.98 9.03
CA GLU A 78 0.30 4.05 7.93
C GLU A 78 -0.57 4.34 6.69
N VAL A 79 -1.52 5.28 6.78
CA VAL A 79 -2.43 5.63 5.69
C VAL A 79 -1.88 6.85 4.95
N GLY A 80 -1.45 6.66 3.70
CA GLY A 80 -0.87 7.72 2.86
C GLY A 80 -1.90 8.51 2.07
N ALA A 81 -3.10 7.97 1.88
CA ALA A 81 -4.24 8.62 1.24
C ALA A 81 -5.56 7.95 1.61
N ALA A 82 -6.67 8.67 1.47
CA ALA A 82 -8.00 8.13 1.76
C ALA A 82 -9.12 8.84 1.00
N PHE A 83 -10.27 8.18 0.90
CA PHE A 83 -11.54 8.78 0.48
C PHE A 83 -12.42 8.97 1.69
N PHE A 84 -12.96 10.17 1.84
CA PHE A 84 -13.85 10.50 2.95
C PHE A 84 -15.25 10.68 2.42
N ASP A 85 -16.21 10.01 3.04
CA ASP A 85 -17.60 10.31 2.79
C ASP A 85 -17.96 11.65 3.44
N GLN A 86 -18.11 12.70 2.62
CA GLN A 86 -18.78 13.91 3.05
C GLN A 86 -20.23 13.86 2.57
N ALA A 87 -21.13 13.43 3.44
CA ALA A 87 -22.58 13.47 3.22
C ALA A 87 -23.03 12.92 1.85
N GLY A 88 -22.46 11.80 1.42
CA GLY A 88 -22.91 11.03 0.26
C GLY A 88 -21.92 10.95 -0.91
N GLU A 89 -20.80 11.69 -0.89
CA GLU A 89 -19.80 11.65 -1.96
C GLU A 89 -18.37 11.47 -1.42
N PRO A 90 -17.60 10.48 -1.92
CA PRO A 90 -16.20 10.34 -1.57
C PRO A 90 -15.39 11.55 -2.02
N THR A 91 -14.70 12.19 -1.09
CA THR A 91 -13.70 13.22 -1.37
C THR A 91 -12.31 12.66 -1.13
N PRO A 92 -11.42 12.64 -2.14
CA PRO A 92 -10.09 12.08 -1.99
C PRO A 92 -9.05 13.05 -1.44
N TYR A 93 -8.21 12.56 -0.54
CA TYR A 93 -7.09 13.30 0.05
C TYR A 93 -5.83 12.44 0.10
N ALA A 94 -4.67 13.08 -0.04
CA ALA A 94 -3.37 12.53 0.33
C ALA A 94 -2.78 13.32 1.49
N PHE A 95 -1.83 12.71 2.18
CA PHE A 95 -0.96 13.44 3.08
C PHE A 95 0.21 14.04 2.30
N ASP A 96 0.57 15.27 2.63
CA ASP A 96 1.73 16.00 2.15
C ASP A 96 2.34 16.75 3.34
N ARG A 97 3.48 16.25 3.82
CA ARG A 97 4.19 16.82 4.97
C ARG A 97 5.25 17.86 4.57
N ASP A 98 5.40 18.18 3.28
CA ASP A 98 6.39 19.13 2.80
C ASP A 98 6.02 20.61 3.10
N SER A 99 4.79 20.87 3.60
CA SER A 99 4.32 22.24 3.93
C SER A 99 4.88 22.83 5.23
N GLY A 100 5.61 22.06 6.04
CA GLY A 100 6.36 22.56 7.20
C GLY A 100 5.54 23.18 8.34
N ALA A 101 4.21 23.11 8.30
CA ALA A 101 3.37 23.61 9.38
C ALA A 101 3.02 22.49 10.36
N ALA A 102 2.91 22.81 11.65
CA ALA A 102 2.28 21.96 12.67
C ALA A 102 0.74 21.85 12.47
N GLY A 103 0.28 21.91 11.23
CA GLY A 103 -1.13 21.99 10.81
C GLY A 103 -1.55 20.80 9.93
N ASP A 104 -2.74 20.91 9.33
CA ASP A 104 -3.33 19.89 8.49
C ASP A 104 -2.50 19.67 7.20
N ASN A 105 -1.54 18.75 7.27
CA ASN A 105 -0.60 18.38 6.20
C ASN A 105 -1.27 17.48 5.15
N ARG A 106 -2.46 17.87 4.68
CA ARG A 106 -3.30 17.09 3.78
C ARG A 106 -3.63 17.91 2.53
N VAL A 107 -3.53 17.25 1.38
CA VAL A 107 -3.81 17.85 0.06
C VAL A 107 -4.99 17.13 -0.55
N ARG A 108 -6.03 17.90 -0.91
CA ARG A 108 -7.16 17.38 -1.68
C ARG A 108 -6.67 16.99 -3.07
N LEU A 109 -7.01 15.78 -3.51
CA LEU A 109 -6.60 15.28 -4.82
C LEU A 109 -7.64 15.67 -5.88
N SER A 110 -7.21 15.87 -7.13
CA SER A 110 -8.12 16.05 -8.26
C SER A 110 -8.74 14.70 -8.62
N ALA A 111 -10.06 14.56 -8.49
CA ALA A 111 -10.80 13.42 -9.02
C ALA A 111 -10.98 13.63 -10.53
N THR A 112 -10.14 13.01 -11.35
CA THR A 112 -10.20 13.28 -12.79
C THR A 112 -11.35 12.54 -13.46
N ASP A 113 -11.66 11.30 -13.04
CA ASP A 113 -12.85 10.54 -13.46
C ASP A 113 -12.99 9.36 -12.50
N MET A 114 -13.66 9.52 -11.35
CA MET A 114 -13.82 8.38 -10.42
C MET A 114 -14.61 7.29 -11.15
N LEU A 115 -13.94 6.17 -11.45
CA LEU A 115 -14.61 4.93 -11.84
C LEU A 115 -15.74 4.70 -10.84
N ALA A 116 -16.95 4.47 -11.32
CA ALA A 116 -18.10 4.51 -10.43
C ALA A 116 -17.91 3.49 -9.29
N ARG A 117 -18.15 3.98 -8.07
CA ARG A 117 -17.88 3.29 -6.80
C ARG A 117 -19.14 2.53 -6.40
N HIS A 118 -18.97 1.28 -5.97
CA HIS A 118 -20.06 0.54 -5.35
C HIS A 118 -19.81 0.42 -3.85
N ASP A 119 -20.73 0.99 -3.06
CA ASP A 119 -20.70 1.03 -1.59
C ASP A 119 -21.76 0.15 -0.92
N GLY A 120 -22.54 -0.59 -1.70
CA GLY A 120 -23.55 -1.51 -1.18
C GLY A 120 -22.93 -2.73 -0.50
N GLU A 121 -23.63 -3.29 0.48
CA GLU A 121 -23.28 -4.58 1.09
C GLU A 121 -23.30 -5.68 0.02
N LEU A 122 -22.13 -6.26 -0.27
CA LEU A 122 -22.02 -7.44 -1.11
C LEU A 122 -22.42 -8.67 -0.28
N SER A 123 -23.63 -9.18 -0.50
CA SER A 123 -24.12 -10.42 0.13
C SER A 123 -24.15 -11.56 -0.89
N GLU A 124 -23.84 -12.78 -0.44
CA GLU A 124 -23.83 -13.94 -1.34
C GLU A 124 -25.26 -14.34 -1.76
N PRO A 125 -25.48 -14.76 -3.02
CA PRO A 125 -24.53 -14.79 -4.14
C PRO A 125 -24.33 -13.40 -4.78
N ILE A 126 -23.08 -13.06 -5.18
CA ILE A 126 -22.76 -11.73 -5.73
C ILE A 126 -22.74 -11.66 -7.27
N SER A 127 -23.17 -12.71 -7.98
CA SER A 127 -23.04 -12.80 -9.44
C SER A 127 -23.66 -11.62 -10.19
N ASP A 128 -24.87 -11.22 -9.80
CA ASP A 128 -25.59 -10.12 -10.46
C ASP A 128 -24.88 -8.78 -10.20
N ALA A 129 -24.32 -8.60 -8.99
CA ALA A 129 -23.52 -7.44 -8.64
C ALA A 129 -22.19 -7.41 -9.42
N VAL A 130 -21.55 -8.57 -9.62
CA VAL A 130 -20.33 -8.70 -10.44
C VAL A 130 -20.60 -8.28 -11.88
N ASP A 131 -21.68 -8.78 -12.49
CA ASP A 131 -22.03 -8.46 -13.87
C ASP A 131 -22.28 -6.94 -14.02
N GLU A 132 -23.03 -6.33 -13.10
CA GLU A 132 -23.25 -4.88 -13.09
C GLU A 132 -21.93 -4.08 -12.96
N LEU A 133 -21.06 -4.50 -12.03
CA LEU A 133 -19.76 -3.85 -11.82
C LEU A 133 -18.89 -3.91 -13.09
N LEU A 134 -18.86 -5.06 -13.76
CA LEU A 134 -18.08 -5.25 -15.00
C LEU A 134 -18.66 -4.44 -16.16
N GLU A 135 -19.99 -4.46 -16.36
CA GLU A 135 -20.66 -3.69 -17.40
C GLU A 135 -20.37 -2.19 -17.26
N ARG A 136 -20.39 -1.69 -16.03
CA ARG A 136 -20.17 -0.27 -15.72
C ARG A 136 -18.70 0.09 -15.50
N ARG A 137 -17.78 -0.88 -15.62
CA ARG A 137 -16.33 -0.72 -15.35
C ARG A 137 -16.06 -0.11 -13.98
N GLN A 138 -16.84 -0.51 -13.00
CA GLN A 138 -16.79 -0.01 -11.63
C GLN A 138 -15.70 -0.73 -10.82
N ILE A 139 -15.30 -0.07 -9.74
CA ILE A 139 -14.45 -0.63 -8.69
C ILE A 139 -15.30 -0.79 -7.42
N ALA A 140 -15.16 -1.94 -6.75
CA ALA A 140 -15.83 -2.16 -5.48
C ALA A 140 -15.00 -1.56 -4.33
N VAL A 141 -15.63 -0.78 -3.46
CA VAL A 141 -15.03 -0.41 -2.17
C VAL A 141 -15.64 -1.30 -1.12
N VAL A 142 -14.80 -2.10 -0.46
CA VAL A 142 -15.27 -3.20 0.39
C VAL A 142 -14.82 -2.98 1.84
N PRO A 143 -15.69 -3.23 2.84
CA PRO A 143 -15.28 -3.16 4.24
C PRO A 143 -14.15 -4.14 4.56
N ALA A 144 -13.30 -3.81 5.54
CA ALA A 144 -12.25 -4.71 6.03
C ALA A 144 -12.77 -6.09 6.48
N ALA A 145 -14.04 -6.16 6.93
CA ALA A 145 -14.69 -7.38 7.40
C ALA A 145 -15.34 -8.21 6.27
N THR A 146 -15.22 -7.81 5.00
CA THR A 146 -15.83 -8.52 3.86
C THR A 146 -15.40 -9.97 3.82
N GLN A 147 -16.35 -10.89 3.61
CA GLN A 147 -16.09 -12.31 3.61
C GLN A 147 -15.00 -12.69 2.57
N PRO A 148 -14.00 -13.50 2.94
CA PRO A 148 -12.92 -13.84 2.01
C PRO A 148 -13.40 -14.58 0.74
N SER A 149 -14.51 -15.32 0.81
CA SER A 149 -15.17 -15.94 -0.35
C SER A 149 -15.64 -14.91 -1.37
N THR A 150 -16.31 -13.85 -0.90
CA THR A 150 -16.74 -12.70 -1.69
C THR A 150 -15.55 -12.00 -2.36
N LEU A 151 -14.47 -11.73 -1.61
CA LEU A 151 -13.24 -11.14 -2.16
C LEU A 151 -12.63 -12.01 -3.26
N ALA A 152 -12.65 -13.33 -3.08
CA ALA A 152 -12.13 -14.25 -4.07
C ALA A 152 -13.02 -14.35 -5.32
N GLU A 153 -14.32 -14.15 -5.20
CA GLU A 153 -15.22 -14.07 -6.34
C GLU A 153 -14.99 -12.78 -7.13
N LEU A 154 -14.93 -11.62 -6.47
CA LEU A 154 -14.54 -10.35 -7.13
C LEU A 154 -13.21 -10.49 -7.89
N ALA A 155 -12.19 -11.06 -7.24
CA ALA A 155 -10.88 -11.27 -7.86
C ALA A 155 -10.93 -12.23 -9.07
N ARG A 156 -11.68 -13.33 -8.97
CA ARG A 156 -11.83 -14.32 -10.05
C ARG A 156 -12.59 -13.75 -11.25
N SER A 157 -13.56 -12.88 -10.99
CA SER A 157 -14.35 -12.21 -12.02
C SER A 157 -13.65 -10.99 -12.62
N GLY A 158 -12.46 -10.64 -12.13
CA GLY A 158 -11.69 -9.50 -12.64
C GLY A 158 -12.22 -8.14 -12.19
N VAL A 159 -13.11 -8.10 -11.21
CA VAL A 159 -13.62 -6.85 -10.62
C VAL A 159 -12.53 -6.28 -9.70
N PRO A 160 -11.98 -5.08 -9.99
CA PRO A 160 -11.07 -4.43 -9.08
C PRO A 160 -11.79 -4.09 -7.77
N PHE A 161 -11.08 -4.15 -6.64
CA PHE A 161 -11.61 -3.68 -5.37
C PHE A 161 -10.54 -3.07 -4.48
N ALA A 162 -10.97 -2.16 -3.61
CA ALA A 162 -10.14 -1.51 -2.60
C ALA A 162 -10.78 -1.63 -1.20
N PHE A 163 -9.96 -1.76 -0.16
CA PHE A 163 -10.47 -1.79 1.22
C PHE A 163 -10.81 -0.38 1.71
N GLY A 164 -11.95 -0.26 2.39
CA GLY A 164 -12.31 0.91 3.19
C GLY A 164 -12.52 0.53 4.66
N SER A 165 -12.28 1.47 5.57
CA SER A 165 -12.60 1.29 6.99
C SER A 165 -14.08 1.48 7.29
N PHE A 166 -14.80 2.26 6.49
CA PHE A 166 -16.20 2.64 6.71
C PHE A 166 -16.41 3.25 8.11
N GLY A 167 -15.42 3.99 8.60
CA GLY A 167 -15.43 4.60 9.94
C GLY A 167 -15.09 3.65 11.09
N ALA A 168 -14.80 2.37 10.82
CA ALA A 168 -14.31 1.44 11.83
C ALA A 168 -12.82 1.63 12.11
N ASP A 169 -12.40 1.37 13.35
CA ASP A 169 -10.97 1.22 13.66
C ASP A 169 -10.50 -0.16 13.19
N ILE A 170 -9.78 -0.20 12.08
CA ILE A 170 -9.29 -1.42 11.44
C ILE A 170 -7.77 -1.51 11.60
N ASN A 171 -7.19 -2.71 11.51
CA ASN A 171 -5.76 -2.89 11.28
C ASN A 171 -5.55 -3.48 9.88
N PHE A 172 -4.86 -2.76 8.98
CA PHE A 172 -4.74 -3.20 7.59
C PHE A 172 -4.01 -4.54 7.45
N TRP A 173 -2.98 -4.80 8.26
CA TRP A 173 -2.30 -6.10 8.23
C TRP A 173 -3.22 -7.23 8.70
N GLN A 174 -4.07 -6.98 9.70
CA GLN A 174 -5.09 -7.93 10.12
C GLN A 174 -6.17 -8.13 9.04
N THR A 175 -6.58 -7.06 8.35
CA THR A 175 -7.50 -7.12 7.19
C THR A 175 -6.93 -8.01 6.09
N LEU A 176 -5.64 -7.82 5.76
CA LEU A 176 -4.92 -8.64 4.78
C LEU A 176 -4.86 -10.11 5.23
N ARG A 177 -4.50 -10.39 6.48
CA ARG A 177 -4.51 -11.75 7.04
C ARG A 177 -5.89 -12.39 6.92
N TYR A 178 -6.95 -11.69 7.28
CA TYR A 178 -8.32 -12.18 7.19
C TYR A 178 -8.72 -12.47 5.74
N ALA A 179 -8.41 -11.57 4.80
CA ALA A 179 -8.70 -11.79 3.38
C ALA A 179 -8.01 -13.03 2.78
N VAL A 180 -6.84 -13.40 3.31
CA VAL A 180 -6.04 -14.55 2.84
C VAL A 180 -6.43 -15.86 3.54
N TYR A 181 -6.61 -15.83 4.86
CA TYR A 181 -6.73 -17.02 5.71
C TYR A 181 -8.07 -17.15 6.45
N GLY A 182 -8.95 -16.16 6.38
CA GLY A 182 -10.25 -16.19 7.04
C GLY A 182 -11.22 -17.23 6.47
N SER A 183 -10.91 -17.79 5.29
CA SER A 183 -11.61 -18.96 4.73
C SER A 183 -10.67 -19.84 3.92
N SER A 184 -11.13 -21.06 3.60
CA SER A 184 -10.43 -21.95 2.67
C SER A 184 -10.35 -21.40 1.24
N ASN A 185 -11.13 -20.37 0.90
CA ASN A 185 -11.19 -19.77 -0.43
C ASN A 185 -10.73 -18.30 -0.44
N GLY A 186 -9.88 -17.88 0.49
CA GLY A 186 -9.32 -16.52 0.50
C GLY A 186 -8.47 -16.16 -0.72
N ILE A 187 -8.21 -14.86 -0.90
CA ILE A 187 -7.37 -14.33 -1.98
C ILE A 187 -5.87 -14.48 -1.67
N SER A 188 -5.01 -14.28 -2.68
CA SER A 188 -3.56 -14.25 -2.44
C SER A 188 -3.14 -13.03 -1.61
N GLY A 189 -2.04 -13.14 -0.84
CA GLY A 189 -1.49 -12.03 -0.06
C GLY A 189 -1.18 -10.79 -0.92
N ARG A 190 -0.72 -10.99 -2.16
CA ARG A 190 -0.48 -9.91 -3.12
C ARG A 190 -1.77 -9.22 -3.58
N ALA A 191 -2.84 -9.99 -3.82
CA ALA A 191 -4.14 -9.42 -4.15
C ALA A 191 -4.67 -8.57 -2.99
N ALA A 192 -4.57 -9.08 -1.76
CA ALA A 192 -4.96 -8.35 -0.55
C ALA A 192 -4.12 -7.07 -0.36
N PHE A 193 -2.80 -7.16 -0.50
CA PHE A 193 -1.90 -6.00 -0.39
C PHE A 193 -2.17 -4.94 -1.45
N ASN A 194 -2.43 -5.34 -2.70
CA ASN A 194 -2.79 -4.42 -3.77
C ASN A 194 -4.14 -3.73 -3.52
N ALA A 195 -5.13 -4.46 -2.95
CA ALA A 195 -6.42 -3.90 -2.58
C ALA A 195 -6.32 -2.84 -1.45
N ALA A 196 -5.34 -2.97 -0.55
CA ALA A 196 -5.10 -1.99 0.52
C ALA A 196 -4.16 -0.83 0.13
N THR A 197 -3.54 -0.87 -1.06
CA THR A 197 -2.56 0.14 -1.49
C THR A 197 -2.94 0.73 -2.85
N ARG A 198 -2.50 0.09 -3.93
CA ARG A 198 -2.62 0.57 -5.30
C ARG A 198 -4.06 0.69 -5.82
N ALA A 199 -4.97 -0.17 -5.34
CA ALA A 199 -6.32 -0.22 -5.88
C ALA A 199 -7.09 1.09 -5.69
N GLY A 200 -6.96 1.77 -4.54
CA GLY A 200 -7.59 3.07 -4.36
C GLY A 200 -6.97 4.15 -5.27
N TRP A 201 -5.66 4.12 -5.52
CA TRP A 201 -5.01 5.07 -6.43
C TRP A 201 -5.48 4.91 -7.89
N ARG A 202 -5.88 3.69 -8.29
CA ARG A 202 -6.56 3.46 -9.58
C ARG A 202 -7.92 4.15 -9.66
N ILE A 203 -8.65 4.27 -8.55
CA ILE A 203 -9.93 5.00 -8.48
C ILE A 203 -9.72 6.47 -8.83
N LEU A 204 -8.55 7.03 -8.47
CA LEU A 204 -8.16 8.40 -8.78
C LEU A 204 -7.53 8.60 -10.16
N GLY A 205 -7.39 7.54 -10.95
CA GLY A 205 -6.70 7.60 -12.24
C GLY A 205 -5.17 7.81 -12.13
N THR A 206 -4.58 7.60 -10.94
CA THR A 206 -3.14 7.78 -10.67
C THR A 206 -2.49 6.50 -10.09
N PRO A 207 -2.60 5.35 -10.79
CA PRO A 207 -2.16 4.05 -10.27
C PRO A 207 -0.70 3.98 -9.83
N GLU A 208 0.17 4.81 -10.38
CA GLU A 208 1.60 4.93 -10.10
C GLU A 208 1.89 5.48 -8.69
N ALA A 209 0.95 6.22 -8.09
CA ALA A 209 1.09 6.77 -6.74
C ALA A 209 0.99 5.68 -5.65
N GLY A 210 0.47 4.50 -6.00
CA GLY A 210 0.43 3.32 -5.13
C GLY A 210 1.56 2.33 -5.36
N GLU A 211 2.62 2.69 -6.08
CA GLU A 211 3.77 1.84 -6.39
C GLU A 211 5.07 2.40 -5.85
N VAL A 212 6.01 1.50 -5.47
CA VAL A 212 7.41 1.88 -5.26
C VAL A 212 8.14 1.76 -6.59
N ALA A 213 8.11 2.85 -7.35
CA ALA A 213 8.71 2.95 -8.67
C ALA A 213 9.47 4.28 -8.82
N VAL A 214 10.52 4.27 -9.63
CA VAL A 214 11.26 5.49 -10.00
C VAL A 214 10.31 6.46 -10.70
N GLY A 215 10.32 7.71 -10.26
CA GLY A 215 9.42 8.77 -10.72
C GLY A 215 8.14 8.92 -9.90
N SER A 216 7.80 7.95 -9.05
CA SER A 216 6.64 8.07 -8.14
C SER A 216 6.96 8.93 -6.94
N VAL A 217 5.97 9.69 -6.46
CA VAL A 217 6.08 10.42 -5.18
C VAL A 217 6.29 9.43 -4.04
N ALA A 218 7.24 9.73 -3.16
CA ALA A 218 7.53 8.91 -2.00
C ALA A 218 6.36 8.97 -1.00
N ARG A 219 5.54 7.90 -0.98
CA ARG A 219 4.51 7.66 0.03
C ARG A 219 4.70 6.27 0.60
N LEU A 220 5.69 6.14 1.46
CA LEU A 220 6.20 4.86 1.92
C LEU A 220 5.94 4.66 3.41
N CYS A 221 5.73 3.40 3.77
CA CYS A 221 5.80 2.94 5.15
C CYS A 221 6.94 1.93 5.26
N MET A 222 7.70 2.05 6.35
CA MET A 222 8.74 1.11 6.72
C MET A 222 8.25 0.32 7.94
N TRP A 223 8.25 -1.00 7.83
CA TRP A 223 7.68 -1.92 8.81
C TRP A 223 8.75 -2.84 9.39
N ARG A 224 8.67 -3.13 10.69
CA ARG A 224 9.39 -4.28 11.28
C ARG A 224 8.56 -5.53 11.04
N CYS A 225 9.21 -6.56 10.52
CA CYS A 225 8.62 -7.85 10.20
C CYS A 225 9.56 -8.95 10.69
N ASP A 226 9.02 -9.99 11.32
CA ASP A 226 9.83 -11.16 11.73
C ASP A 226 10.28 -11.96 10.50
N HIS A 227 9.34 -12.16 9.55
CA HIS A 227 9.56 -12.93 8.35
C HIS A 227 8.93 -12.28 7.12
N LEU A 228 9.68 -12.33 6.01
CA LEU A 228 9.24 -11.93 4.68
C LEU A 228 9.26 -13.17 3.77
N LEU A 229 8.15 -13.44 3.11
CA LEU A 229 7.93 -14.63 2.31
C LEU A 229 7.64 -14.27 0.86
N VAL A 230 8.25 -14.99 -0.08
CA VAL A 230 7.85 -14.95 -1.50
C VAL A 230 6.60 -15.82 -1.66
N GLN A 231 5.47 -15.17 -1.92
CA GLN A 231 4.21 -15.86 -2.14
C GLN A 231 4.25 -16.59 -3.49
N THR A 232 4.40 -17.91 -3.48
CA THR A 232 4.28 -18.73 -4.70
C THR A 232 2.85 -19.23 -4.81
N PRO A 233 2.18 -19.08 -5.96
CA PRO A 233 0.81 -19.54 -6.14
C PRO A 233 0.79 -21.06 -6.34
N ASP A 234 0.80 -21.85 -5.25
CA ASP A 234 0.14 -23.16 -5.25
C ASP A 234 -0.15 -23.67 -3.83
N ARG A 235 -1.36 -24.20 -3.60
CA ARG A 235 -1.81 -24.81 -2.34
C ARG A 235 -1.69 -26.35 -2.36
N ARG A 236 -1.19 -26.95 -3.44
CA ARG A 236 -0.97 -28.41 -3.52
C ARG A 236 0.45 -28.87 -3.18
N ILE A 237 1.35 -27.96 -2.85
CA ILE A 237 2.72 -28.28 -2.48
C ILE A 237 3.06 -27.48 -1.22
N THR A 238 3.31 -28.17 -0.10
CA THR A 238 4.20 -27.68 0.94
C THR A 238 5.58 -27.46 0.30
N ALA A 239 5.81 -26.26 -0.24
CA ALA A 239 7.12 -25.83 -0.66
C ALA A 239 7.22 -24.32 -0.47
N TRP A 240 7.85 -23.94 0.64
CA TRP A 240 8.50 -22.65 0.77
C TRP A 240 9.42 -22.48 -0.44
N SER A 241 9.13 -21.51 -1.29
CA SER A 241 10.07 -21.12 -2.34
C SER A 241 10.87 -19.92 -1.84
N THR A 242 12.17 -20.14 -1.65
CA THR A 242 13.17 -19.09 -1.51
C THR A 242 13.73 -18.67 -2.88
N ASP A 243 13.09 -19.08 -3.98
CA ASP A 243 13.65 -18.87 -5.32
C ASP A 243 13.44 -17.42 -5.81
N VAL A 244 14.54 -16.68 -5.77
CA VAL A 244 14.73 -15.31 -6.28
C VAL A 244 14.33 -15.18 -7.77
N ARG A 245 14.29 -16.28 -8.54
CA ARG A 245 13.90 -16.27 -9.97
C ARG A 245 12.42 -16.04 -10.23
N ALA A 246 11.56 -16.11 -9.21
CA ALA A 246 10.12 -15.88 -9.37
C ALA A 246 9.76 -14.40 -9.64
N GLY A 247 10.72 -13.47 -9.51
CA GLY A 247 10.55 -12.04 -9.81
C GLY A 247 9.45 -11.34 -8.99
N THR A 248 8.92 -12.01 -7.97
CA THR A 248 7.83 -11.51 -7.14
C THR A 248 8.43 -11.00 -5.83
N PRO A 249 8.28 -9.70 -5.48
CA PRO A 249 8.82 -9.18 -4.24
C PRO A 249 8.17 -9.87 -3.04
N PRO A 250 8.91 -10.12 -1.95
CA PRO A 250 8.37 -10.78 -0.78
C PRO A 250 7.37 -9.88 -0.04
N LEU A 251 6.45 -10.49 0.70
CA LEU A 251 5.51 -9.83 1.60
C LEU A 251 5.69 -10.36 3.02
N PRO A 252 5.27 -9.60 4.05
CA PRO A 252 5.22 -10.12 5.42
C PRO A 252 4.45 -11.43 5.53
N ASP A 253 4.87 -12.32 6.42
CA ASP A 253 4.10 -13.53 6.71
C ASP A 253 2.74 -13.16 7.32
N LEU A 254 1.68 -13.54 6.64
CA LEU A 254 0.30 -13.31 7.04
C LEU A 254 -0.33 -14.53 7.72
N SER A 255 0.41 -15.63 7.91
CA SER A 255 -0.10 -16.84 8.54
C SER A 255 -0.77 -16.52 9.90
N PRO A 256 -1.81 -17.27 10.32
CA PRO A 256 -2.60 -16.91 11.50
C PRO A 256 -1.77 -16.71 12.79
N GLU A 257 -0.69 -17.48 12.95
CA GLU A 257 0.20 -17.45 14.12
C GLU A 257 1.36 -16.46 14.00
N ALA A 258 1.61 -15.88 12.80
CA ALA A 258 2.69 -14.93 12.62
C ALA A 258 2.45 -13.64 13.40
N ALA A 259 3.52 -12.96 13.83
CA ALA A 259 3.41 -11.59 14.29
C ALA A 259 3.02 -10.67 13.11
N LEU A 260 2.11 -9.72 13.35
CA LEU A 260 1.79 -8.71 12.34
C LEU A 260 2.91 -7.66 12.26
N PRO A 261 3.15 -7.08 11.08
CA PRO A 261 4.13 -6.00 10.96
C PRO A 261 3.81 -4.80 11.83
N THR A 262 4.83 -4.23 12.46
CA THR A 262 4.70 -2.99 13.24
C THR A 262 5.31 -1.83 12.48
N LEU A 263 4.59 -0.70 12.40
CA LEU A 263 5.09 0.49 11.74
C LEU A 263 6.34 0.98 12.48
N TRP A 264 7.40 1.28 11.74
CA TRP A 264 8.61 1.92 12.27
C TRP A 264 8.70 3.37 11.83
N ALA A 265 8.43 3.64 10.55
CA ALA A 265 8.45 5.01 10.04
C ALA A 265 7.55 5.18 8.81
N THR A 266 7.08 6.40 8.62
CA THR A 266 6.33 6.84 7.43
C THR A 266 7.13 7.90 6.70
N MET A 267 7.20 7.81 5.37
CA MET A 267 7.78 8.83 4.51
C MET A 267 6.73 9.37 3.54
N THR A 268 6.59 10.70 3.52
CA THR A 268 5.71 11.43 2.61
C THR A 268 6.50 12.56 1.99
N GLY A 269 6.75 12.51 0.69
CA GLY A 269 7.68 13.43 0.04
C GLY A 269 9.08 13.29 0.66
N MET A 270 9.65 14.39 1.16
CA MET A 270 10.94 14.38 1.85
C MET A 270 10.81 14.23 3.37
N ALA A 271 9.59 14.22 3.90
CA ALA A 271 9.36 14.12 5.33
C ALA A 271 9.36 12.65 5.80
N LEU A 272 10.34 12.29 6.62
CA LEU A 272 10.37 11.02 7.35
C LEU A 272 9.88 11.24 8.80
N THR A 273 8.98 10.39 9.27
CA THR A 273 8.51 10.39 10.66
C THR A 273 8.62 8.99 11.24
N VAL A 274 9.42 8.86 12.30
CA VAL A 274 9.57 7.60 13.05
C VAL A 274 8.44 7.50 14.08
N THR A 275 7.83 6.33 14.19
CA THR A 275 6.81 6.07 15.21
C THR A 275 7.49 5.67 16.53
N GLY A 276 7.22 6.40 17.61
CA GLY A 276 7.70 6.05 18.95
C GLY A 276 8.88 6.85 19.51
N GLU A 277 9.05 8.12 19.10
CA GLU A 277 9.72 9.14 19.94
C GLU A 277 8.69 9.99 20.67
#